data_AF-A0A2R5FMX2-F1
#
_entry.id   AF-A0A2R5FMX2-F1
#
_cell.length_a   1.000
_cell.length_b   1.000
_cell.length_c   1.000
_cell.angle_alpha   90.00
_cell.angle_beta   90.00
_cell.angle_gamma   90.00
#
_symmetry.space_group_name_H-M   'P 1'
#
loop_
_entity.id
_entity.type
_entity.pdbx_description
1 polymer ?
#
loop_
_entity_poly.entity_id
_entity_poly.type
_entity_poly.pdbx_seq_one_letter_code
_entity_poly.pdbx_strand_id
1 'polypeptide(L)'
;MDTFKTPQPSESLSSYVSRIRKKLNLTQFQLADAAGIHGRSIWKIERGLTVKINRRTLQGLAIALGVPQEYLDALIKGEEPAFLTSSA
;
A
#
# COMPACT_ATOMS: atom_id res chain seq x y z
N MET A 1 15.33 8.71 -6.93
CA MET A 1 14.07 8.42 -6.22
C MET A 1 13.15 7.72 -7.21
N ASP A 2 12.72 6.48 -6.91
CA ASP A 2 11.69 5.79 -7.70
C ASP A 2 10.35 6.50 -7.51
N THR A 3 10.08 7.51 -8.35
CA THR A 3 8.89 8.35 -8.28
C THR A 3 7.59 7.55 -8.47
N PHE A 4 7.66 6.37 -9.09
CA PHE A 4 6.49 5.53 -9.30
C PHE A 4 5.88 4.98 -7.99
N LYS A 5 6.69 4.84 -6.93
CA LYS A 5 6.23 4.30 -5.64
C LYS A 5 5.49 5.33 -4.79
N THR A 6 5.60 6.60 -5.14
CA THR A 6 4.87 7.67 -4.45
C THR A 6 3.35 7.52 -4.65
N PRO A 7 2.54 7.66 -3.59
CA PRO A 7 1.09 7.72 -3.72
C PRO A 7 0.69 8.91 -4.58
N GLN A 8 -0.31 8.71 -5.45
CA GLN A 8 -0.85 9.80 -6.25
C GLN A 8 -1.83 10.63 -5.42
N PRO A 9 -2.05 11.92 -5.75
CA PRO A 9 -3.08 12.74 -5.11
C PRO A 9 -4.45 12.05 -5.18
N SER A 10 -5.17 12.04 -4.05
CA SER A 10 -6.47 11.36 -3.90
C SER A 10 -6.48 9.85 -4.19
N GLU A 11 -5.31 9.19 -4.24
CA GLU A 11 -5.27 7.74 -4.40
C GLU A 11 -5.80 7.05 -3.13
N SER A 12 -6.59 5.99 -3.29
CA SER A 12 -7.01 5.17 -2.14
C SER A 12 -5.97 4.09 -1.83
N LEU A 13 -5.98 3.56 -0.60
CA LEU A 13 -5.18 2.38 -0.23
C LEU A 13 -5.36 1.22 -1.23
N SER A 14 -6.60 0.96 -1.65
CA SER A 14 -6.93 -0.14 -2.57
C SER A 14 -6.27 0.04 -3.94
N SER A 15 -6.37 1.25 -4.50
CA SER A 15 -5.78 1.61 -5.80
C SER A 15 -4.26 1.58 -5.73
N TYR A 16 -3.69 2.13 -4.66
CA TYR A 16 -2.25 2.16 -4.43
C TYR A 16 -1.64 0.75 -4.37
N VAL A 17 -2.17 -0.12 -3.49
CA VAL A 17 -1.67 -1.49 -3.34
C VAL A 17 -1.77 -2.26 -4.65
N SER A 18 -2.89 -2.16 -5.36
CA SER A 18 -3.09 -2.81 -6.67
C SER A 18 -2.11 -2.31 -7.73
N ARG A 19 -1.89 -1.00 -7.80
CA ARG A 19 -0.98 -0.35 -8.75
C ARG A 19 0.47 -0.78 -8.51
N ILE A 20 0.96 -0.67 -7.28
CA ILE A 20 2.35 -1.03 -6.95
C ILE A 20 2.58 -2.52 -7.18
N ARG A 21 1.67 -3.39 -6.72
CA ARG A 21 1.76 -4.84 -6.93
C ARG A 21 1.90 -5.19 -8.42
N LYS A 22 1.04 -4.62 -9.26
CA LYS A 22 1.07 -4.85 -10.71
C LYS A 22 2.37 -4.34 -11.35
N LYS A 23 2.88 -3.19 -10.92
CA LYS A 23 4.18 -2.67 -11.38
C LYS A 23 5.36 -3.56 -10.99
N LEU A 24 5.24 -4.28 -9.88
CA LEU A 24 6.22 -5.29 -9.45
C LEU A 24 5.99 -6.68 -10.09
N ASN A 25 5.01 -6.82 -11.00
CA ASN A 25 4.63 -8.09 -11.63
C ASN A 25 4.27 -9.21 -10.63
N LEU A 26 3.72 -8.83 -9.47
CA LEU A 26 3.30 -9.78 -8.44
C LEU A 26 1.83 -10.19 -8.63
N THR A 27 1.53 -11.47 -8.43
CA THR A 27 0.16 -11.93 -8.20
C THR A 27 -0.33 -11.53 -6.80
N GLN A 28 -1.64 -11.57 -6.57
CA GLN A 28 -2.19 -11.32 -5.22
C GLN A 28 -1.67 -12.33 -4.19
N PHE A 29 -1.46 -13.59 -4.62
CA PHE A 29 -0.89 -14.64 -3.78
C PHE A 29 0.56 -14.32 -3.39
N GLN A 30 1.41 -13.97 -4.35
CA GLN A 30 2.80 -13.61 -4.08
C GLN A 30 2.94 -12.40 -3.16
N LEU A 31 2.08 -11.38 -3.32
CA LEU A 31 2.07 -10.26 -2.40
C LEU A 31 1.66 -10.69 -0.98
N ALA A 32 0.65 -11.54 -0.86
CA ALA A 32 0.19 -12.02 0.44
C ALA A 32 1.26 -12.83 1.16
N ASP A 33 1.91 -13.74 0.44
CA ASP A 33 3.02 -14.57 0.93
C ASP A 33 4.20 -13.69 1.40
N ALA A 34 4.65 -12.75 0.56
CA ALA A 34 5.73 -11.82 0.92
C ALA A 34 5.37 -10.91 2.10
N ALA A 35 4.10 -10.53 2.24
CA ALA A 35 3.63 -9.71 3.37
C ALA A 35 3.35 -10.54 4.64
N GLY A 36 3.44 -11.87 4.57
CA GLY A 36 3.11 -12.77 5.68
C GLY A 36 1.64 -12.71 6.11
N ILE A 37 0.72 -12.53 5.15
CA ILE A 37 -0.73 -12.46 5.39
C ILE A 37 -1.52 -13.41 4.49
N HIS A 38 -2.77 -13.67 4.86
CA HIS A 38 -3.63 -14.54 4.07
C HIS A 38 -4.01 -13.92 2.70
N GLY A 39 -4.02 -14.70 1.62
CA GLY A 39 -4.33 -14.22 0.25
C GLY A 39 -5.67 -13.49 0.12
N ARG A 40 -6.70 -13.95 0.84
CA ARG A 40 -8.01 -13.28 0.91
C ARG A 40 -7.94 -11.84 1.46
N SER A 41 -6.93 -11.52 2.27
CA SER A 41 -6.73 -10.16 2.78
C SER A 41 -6.34 -9.20 1.66
N ILE A 42 -5.43 -9.60 0.75
CA ILE A 42 -5.06 -8.77 -0.41
C ILE A 42 -6.26 -8.51 -1.31
N TRP A 43 -7.06 -9.55 -1.61
CA TRP A 43 -8.28 -9.37 -2.40
C TRP A 43 -9.24 -8.36 -1.77
N LYS A 44 -9.46 -8.42 -0.44
CA LYS A 44 -10.33 -7.47 0.25
C LYS A 44 -9.76 -6.04 0.23
N ILE A 45 -8.45 -5.89 0.44
CA ILE A 45 -7.76 -4.60 0.41
C ILE A 45 -7.89 -3.97 -0.99
N GLU A 46 -7.57 -4.71 -2.05
CA GLU A 46 -7.63 -4.18 -3.43
C GLU A 46 -9.05 -3.88 -3.92
N ARG A 47 -10.06 -4.48 -3.29
CA ARG A 47 -11.48 -4.17 -3.53
C ARG A 47 -12.01 -3.04 -2.65
N GLY A 48 -11.20 -2.48 -1.76
CA GLY A 48 -11.62 -1.44 -0.81
C GLY A 48 -12.51 -1.96 0.34
N LEU A 49 -12.62 -3.27 0.51
CA LEU A 49 -13.43 -3.90 1.56
C LEU A 49 -12.71 -3.94 2.92
N THR A 50 -11.42 -3.63 2.94
CA THR A 50 -10.63 -3.53 4.16
C THR A 50 -9.71 -2.33 4.05
N VAL A 51 -10.07 -1.26 4.77
CA VAL A 51 -9.31 -0.02 4.86
C VAL A 51 -8.60 0.14 6.19
N LYS A 52 -9.09 -0.54 7.24
CA LYS A 52 -8.42 -0.62 8.54
C LYS A 52 -7.60 -1.91 8.61
N ILE A 53 -6.29 -1.78 8.65
CA ILE A 53 -5.36 -2.90 8.82
C ILE A 53 -4.53 -2.69 10.08
N ASN A 54 -4.17 -3.78 10.76
CA ASN A 54 -3.34 -3.70 11.96
C ASN A 54 -1.88 -3.36 11.60
N ARG A 55 -1.09 -2.96 12.60
CA ARG A 55 0.32 -2.57 12.43
C ARG A 55 1.19 -3.66 11.79
N ARG A 56 0.95 -4.94 12.13
CA ARG A 56 1.71 -6.07 11.57
C ARG A 56 1.46 -6.23 10.07
N THR A 57 0.20 -6.16 9.65
CA THR A 57 -0.19 -6.21 8.23
C THR A 57 0.35 -5.01 7.47
N LEU A 58 0.28 -3.81 8.07
CA LEU A 58 0.83 -2.58 7.48
C LEU A 58 2.33 -2.72 7.20
N GLN A 59 3.10 -3.17 8.20
CA GLN A 59 4.54 -3.40 8.07
C GLN A 59 4.86 -4.47 7.02
N GLY A 60 4.13 -5.59 7.02
CA GLY A 60 4.32 -6.66 6.04
C GLY A 60 4.09 -6.19 4.61
N LEU A 61 3.02 -5.40 4.38
CA LEU A 61 2.75 -4.80 3.07
C LEU A 61 3.83 -3.81 2.64
N ALA A 62 4.29 -2.95 3.56
CA ALA A 62 5.34 -1.99 3.28
C ALA A 62 6.63 -2.67 2.79
N ILE A 63 7.06 -3.73 3.51
CA ILE A 63 8.22 -4.54 3.15
C ILE A 63 8.02 -5.23 1.79
N ALA A 64 6.89 -5.91 1.60
CA ALA A 64 6.61 -6.67 0.39
C ALA A 64 6.50 -5.81 -0.88
N LEU A 65 5.98 -4.59 -0.76
CA LEU A 65 5.89 -3.61 -1.85
C LEU A 65 7.19 -2.79 -1.99
N GLY A 66 8.09 -2.87 -1.00
CA GLY A 66 9.30 -2.07 -0.90
C GLY A 66 9.00 -0.57 -0.90
N VAL A 67 8.03 -0.15 -0.09
CA VAL A 67 7.55 1.23 0.06
C VAL A 67 7.68 1.67 1.52
N PRO A 68 7.85 2.97 1.82
CA PRO A 68 7.77 3.46 3.18
C PRO A 68 6.40 3.15 3.80
N GLN A 69 6.38 2.77 5.07
CA GLN A 69 5.15 2.42 5.77
C GLN A 69 4.19 3.62 5.87
N GLU A 70 4.77 4.82 5.95
CA GLU A 70 4.10 6.12 6.03
C GLU A 70 3.21 6.36 4.81
N TYR A 71 3.52 5.78 3.66
CA TYR A 71 2.71 5.92 2.46
C TYR A 71 1.37 5.20 2.66
N LEU A 72 1.41 3.98 3.20
CA LEU A 72 0.21 3.20 3.49
C LEU A 72 -0.58 3.82 4.65
N ASP A 73 0.11 4.32 5.68
CA ASP A 73 -0.51 4.95 6.85
C ASP A 73 -1.28 6.24 6.47
N ALA A 74 -0.67 7.12 5.66
CA ALA A 74 -1.33 8.32 5.15
C ALA A 74 -2.60 7.98 4.36
N LEU A 75 -2.51 6.98 3.46
CA LEU A 75 -3.65 6.52 2.65
C LEU A 75 -4.79 5.93 3.49
N ILE A 76 -4.48 5.29 4.63
CA ILE A 76 -5.48 4.78 5.58
C ILE A 76 -6.19 5.92 6.30
N LYS A 77 -5.45 6.99 6.63
CA LYS A 77 -5.98 8.19 7.29
C LYS A 77 -6.70 9.14 6.33
N GLY A 78 -6.54 8.96 5.02
CA GLY A 78 -7.02 9.90 4.01
C GLY A 78 -6.18 11.17 3.96
N GLU A 79 -4.93 11.10 4.40
CA GLU A 79 -3.97 12.19 4.41
C GLU A 79 -3.08 12.11 3.16
N GLU A 80 -2.55 13.26 2.73
CA GLU A 80 -1.43 13.25 1.79
C GLU A 80 -0.14 12.84 2.52
N PRO A 81 0.69 11.98 1.93
CA PRO A 81 1.94 11.58 2.55
C PRO A 81 2.84 12.79 2.84
N ALA A 82 3.27 12.94 4.10
CA ALA A 82 3.90 14.16 4.65
C ALA A 82 5.18 14.67 3.95
N PHE A 83 5.77 13.94 3.00
CA PHE A 83 6.91 14.41 2.21
C PHE A 83 6.50 15.15 0.93
N LEU A 84 5.22 15.10 0.53
CA LEU A 84 4.67 15.96 -0.53
C LEU A 84 4.38 17.38 -0.02
N THR A 85 4.26 17.56 1.29
CA THR A 85 3.95 18.85 1.91
C THR A 85 5.18 19.71 2.22
N SER A 86 6.40 19.16 2.04
CA SER A 86 7.66 19.90 2.22
C SER A 86 8.03 20.69 0.94
N SER A 87 7.15 21.60 0.53
CA SER A 87 7.43 22.65 -0.45
C SER A 87 6.40 23.76 -0.23
N ALA A 88 6.57 24.50 0.87
CA ALA A 88 5.94 25.77 1.15
C ALA A 88 6.95 26.64 1.90
#